data_AF-A0A8B5WE41-F1
#
_entry.id   AF-A0A8B5WE41-F1
#
_cell.length_a   1.000
_cell.length_b   1.000
_cell.length_c   1.000
_cell.angle_alpha   90.00
_cell.angle_beta   90.00
_cell.angle_gamma   90.00
#
_symmetry.space_group_name_H-M   'P 1'
#
loop_
_entity.id
_entity.type
_entity.pdbx_description
1 polymer ?
#
loop_
_entity_poly.entity_id
_entity_poly.type
_entity_poly.pdbx_seq_one_letter_code
_entity_poly.pdbx_strand_id
1 'polypeptide(L)'
;MKSLHHPDFERDSCGFGLVARLDGTADHGVLADALQALKRLTHRGAVAPDGKTGDGCGVLMRLPVEFLRGAAAEAGMDTGPRFAVGMVFLDRDPS
;
A
#
# COMPACT_ATOMS: atom_id res chain seq x y z
N MET A 1 -14.93 21.21 -35.17
CA MET A 1 -14.92 21.60 -33.74
C MET A 1 -13.49 21.39 -33.24
N LYS A 2 -12.74 22.45 -32.93
CA LYS A 2 -11.37 22.32 -32.39
C LYS A 2 -11.49 22.00 -30.90
N SER A 3 -10.74 21.00 -30.45
CA SER A 3 -10.66 20.65 -29.02
C SER A 3 -10.05 21.81 -28.23
N LEU A 4 -10.62 22.10 -27.05
CA LEU A 4 -10.03 23.01 -26.06
C LEU A 4 -8.90 22.34 -25.25
N HIS A 5 -8.65 21.04 -25.52
CA HIS A 5 -7.58 20.28 -24.90
C HIS A 5 -6.22 20.69 -25.48
N HIS A 6 -5.31 21.14 -24.61
CA HIS A 6 -3.91 21.36 -24.94
C HIS A 6 -3.07 20.30 -24.20
N PRO A 7 -2.34 19.41 -24.91
CA PRO A 7 -1.57 18.31 -24.29
C PRO A 7 -0.61 18.78 -23.19
N ASP A 8 -0.04 19.97 -23.33
CA ASP A 8 0.89 20.55 -22.35
C ASP A 8 0.27 20.83 -20.96
N PHE A 9 -1.06 20.72 -20.81
CA PHE A 9 -1.73 20.81 -19.52
C PHE A 9 -2.00 19.45 -18.86
N GLU A 10 -1.71 18.33 -19.52
CA GLU A 10 -1.73 17.02 -18.85
C GLU A 10 -0.58 16.93 -17.84
N ARG A 11 -0.93 16.70 -16.58
CA ARG A 11 0.04 16.44 -15.52
C ARG A 11 -0.31 15.14 -14.83
N ASP A 12 0.63 14.21 -14.86
CA ASP A 12 0.49 12.93 -14.20
C ASP A 12 0.72 13.10 -12.69
N SER A 13 -0.28 12.74 -11.88
CA SER A 13 -0.35 13.15 -10.47
C SER A 13 0.03 12.02 -9.49
N CYS A 14 0.70 10.96 -9.92
CA CYS A 14 1.09 9.86 -9.02
C CYS A 14 2.49 10.05 -8.40
N GLY A 15 2.61 9.79 -7.10
CA GLY A 15 3.88 9.75 -6.38
C GLY A 15 4.30 8.33 -6.00
N PHE A 16 5.59 8.03 -6.10
CA PHE A 16 6.19 6.76 -5.67
C PHE A 16 7.46 7.03 -4.86
N GLY A 17 7.79 6.13 -3.94
CA GLY A 17 9.01 6.20 -3.14
C GLY A 17 9.41 4.82 -2.63
N LEU A 18 10.67 4.69 -2.22
CA LEU A 18 11.23 3.47 -1.66
C LEU A 18 12.13 3.83 -0.48
N VAL A 19 12.01 3.05 0.60
CA VAL A 19 12.87 3.13 1.78
C VAL A 19 13.40 1.72 2.02
N ALA A 20 14.71 1.59 2.21
CA ALA A 20 15.35 0.32 2.46
C ALA A 20 16.48 0.48 3.45
N ARG A 21 16.65 -0.52 4.32
CA ARG A 21 17.86 -0.67 5.12
C ARG A 21 18.88 -1.48 4.35
N LEU A 22 20.07 -0.92 4.17
CA LEU A 22 21.16 -1.56 3.42
C LEU A 22 21.77 -2.76 4.16
N ASP A 23 21.59 -2.84 5.48
CA ASP A 23 22.04 -3.96 6.32
C ASP A 23 21.09 -5.16 6.28
N GLY A 24 19.92 -5.03 5.65
CA GLY A 24 18.91 -6.09 5.55
C GLY A 24 18.16 -6.39 6.86
N THR A 25 18.41 -5.63 7.93
CA THR A 25 17.76 -5.81 9.23
C THR A 25 16.28 -5.46 9.12
N ALA A 26 15.40 -6.36 9.58
CA ALA A 26 13.97 -6.08 9.67
C ALA A 26 13.72 -5.10 10.82
N ASP A 27 13.06 -3.98 10.53
CA ASP A 27 12.81 -2.92 11.48
C ASP A 27 11.49 -2.21 11.17
N HIS A 28 10.68 -1.99 12.20
CA HIS A 28 9.42 -1.27 12.09
C HIS A 28 9.63 0.20 11.66
N GLY A 29 10.80 0.79 11.96
CA GLY A 29 11.16 2.14 11.51
C GLY A 29 11.06 2.33 10.00
N VAL A 30 11.44 1.33 9.20
CA VAL A 30 11.34 1.38 7.73
C VAL A 30 9.90 1.53 7.26
N LEU A 31 8.98 0.80 7.90
CA LEU A 31 7.55 0.89 7.59
C LEU A 31 6.98 2.25 8.02
N ALA A 32 7.37 2.75 9.20
CA ALA A 32 6.95 4.06 9.69
C ALA A 32 7.41 5.19 8.74
N ASP A 33 8.65 5.14 8.27
CA ASP A 33 9.19 6.11 7.31
C ASP A 33 8.46 6.04 5.97
N ALA A 34 8.18 4.82 5.46
CA ALA A 34 7.42 4.63 4.23
C ALA A 34 5.99 5.21 4.33
N LEU A 35 5.29 4.98 5.45
CA LEU A 35 3.96 5.53 5.70
C LEU A 35 3.99 7.06 5.83
N GLN A 36 5.02 7.61 6.48
CA GLN A 36 5.19 9.05 6.61
C GLN A 36 5.50 9.71 5.25
N ALA A 37 6.29 9.05 4.40
CA ALA A 37 6.52 9.48 3.03
C ALA A 37 5.21 9.46 2.23
N LEU A 38 4.43 8.37 2.32
CA LEU A 38 3.13 8.25 1.63
C LEU A 38 2.16 9.36 2.04
N LYS A 39 2.09 9.69 3.34
CA LYS A 39 1.31 10.82 3.85
C LYS A 39 1.74 12.17 3.27
N ARG A 40 3.03 12.36 2.97
CA ARG A 40 3.52 13.59 2.34
C ARG A 40 3.16 13.69 0.85
N LEU A 41 2.79 12.59 0.22
CA LEU A 41 2.37 12.54 -1.19
C LEU A 41 0.89 12.87 -1.41
N THR A 42 0.10 13.13 -0.35
CA THR A 42 -1.34 13.42 -0.48
C THR A 42 -1.65 14.60 -1.40
N HIS A 43 -0.76 15.60 -1.50
CA HIS A 43 -0.92 16.74 -2.41
C HIS A 43 -0.89 16.36 -3.90
N ARG A 44 -0.44 15.14 -4.23
CA ARG A 44 -0.42 14.62 -5.59
C ARG A 44 -1.64 13.74 -5.89
N GLY A 45 -2.25 13.13 -4.86
CA GLY A 45 -3.44 12.30 -5.04
C GLY A 45 -4.71 13.13 -5.30
N ALA A 46 -5.64 12.58 -6.07
CA ALA A 46 -6.99 13.12 -6.13
C ALA A 46 -7.75 12.81 -4.83
N VAL A 47 -8.55 13.77 -4.38
CA VAL A 47 -9.42 13.63 -3.21
C VAL A 47 -10.83 13.99 -3.65
N ALA A 48 -11.78 13.10 -3.36
CA ALA A 48 -13.19 13.32 -3.65
C ALA A 48 -13.77 14.45 -2.78
N PRO A 49 -14.94 15.01 -3.14
CA PRO A 49 -15.57 16.10 -2.38
C PRO A 49 -15.91 15.77 -0.91
N ASP A 50 -15.96 14.48 -0.56
CA ASP A 50 -16.19 14.04 0.82
C ASP A 50 -14.98 14.28 1.75
N GLY A 51 -13.83 14.68 1.19
CA GLY A 51 -12.58 14.93 1.91
C GLY A 51 -11.94 13.68 2.51
N LYS A 52 -12.43 12.49 2.17
CA LYS A 52 -12.01 11.20 2.75
C LYS A 52 -11.55 10.21 1.69
N THR A 53 -12.26 10.16 0.57
CA THR A 53 -12.01 9.21 -0.51
C THR A 53 -10.91 9.75 -1.41
N GLY A 54 -9.95 8.90 -1.75
CA GLY A 54 -8.96 9.17 -2.78
C GLY A 54 -8.82 7.97 -3.72
N ASP A 55 -8.18 8.16 -4.87
CA ASP A 55 -8.11 7.15 -5.93
C ASP A 55 -7.37 5.87 -5.50
N GLY A 56 -6.41 5.99 -4.58
CA GLY A 56 -5.71 4.86 -4.00
C GLY A 56 -4.31 5.20 -3.49
N CYS A 57 -3.84 4.44 -2.51
CA CYS A 57 -2.47 4.43 -2.06
C CYS A 57 -2.12 3.05 -1.48
N GLY A 58 -0.84 2.72 -1.37
CA GLY A 58 -0.43 1.43 -0.84
C GLY A 58 1.05 1.38 -0.47
N VAL A 59 1.40 0.40 0.37
CA VAL A 59 2.78 0.08 0.74
C VAL A 59 3.01 -1.40 0.49
N LEU A 60 4.02 -1.72 -0.32
CA LEU A 60 4.56 -3.07 -0.41
C LEU A 60 5.69 -3.20 0.60
N MET A 61 5.64 -4.24 1.44
CA MET A 61 6.64 -4.46 2.48
C MET A 61 7.06 -5.93 2.53
N ARG A 62 8.17 -6.20 3.23
CA ARG A 62 8.60 -7.56 3.54
C ARG A 62 7.52 -8.27 4.36
N LEU A 63 7.36 -9.58 4.13
CA LEU A 63 6.41 -10.41 4.86
C LEU A 63 6.63 -10.31 6.39
N PRO A 64 5.63 -9.87 7.18
CA PRO A 64 5.76 -9.74 8.62
C PRO A 64 5.58 -11.11 9.29
N VAL A 65 6.63 -11.94 9.23
CA VAL A 65 6.58 -13.37 9.58
C VAL A 65 6.03 -13.62 11.00
N GLU A 66 6.54 -12.92 12.01
CA GLU A 66 6.12 -13.11 13.40
C GLU A 66 4.64 -12.79 13.62
N PHE A 67 4.17 -11.68 13.05
CA PHE A 67 2.75 -11.30 13.11
C PHE A 67 1.86 -12.35 12.45
N LEU A 68 2.24 -12.84 11.27
CA LEU A 68 1.46 -13.83 10.52
C LEU A 68 1.46 -15.21 11.18
N ARG A 69 2.57 -15.61 11.80
CA ARG A 69 2.63 -16.83 12.61
C ARG A 69 1.72 -16.73 13.84
N GLY A 70 1.70 -15.57 14.50
CA GLY A 70 0.79 -15.29 15.61
C GLY A 70 -0.68 -15.41 15.19
N ALA A 71 -1.06 -14.71 14.11
CA ALA A 71 -2.42 -14.76 13.58
C ALA A 71 -2.84 -16.19 13.13
N ALA A 72 -1.93 -16.96 12.53
CA ALA A 72 -2.20 -18.34 12.16
C ALA A 72 -2.41 -19.23 13.39
N ALA A 73 -1.58 -19.07 14.43
CA ALA A 73 -1.74 -19.82 15.68
C ALA A 73 -3.06 -19.51 16.38
N GLU A 74 -3.50 -18.24 16.40
CA GLU A 74 -4.81 -17.83 16.91
C GLU A 74 -5.96 -18.48 16.13
N ALA A 75 -5.77 -18.70 14.82
CA ALA A 75 -6.71 -19.41 13.97
C ALA A 75 -6.61 -20.96 14.07
N GLY A 76 -5.74 -21.49 14.94
CA GLY A 76 -5.51 -22.94 15.09
C GLY A 76 -4.75 -23.57 13.92
N MET A 77 -4.04 -22.77 13.12
CA MET A 77 -3.28 -23.20 11.97
C MET A 77 -1.78 -23.27 12.27
N ASP A 78 -1.14 -24.39 11.93
CA ASP A 78 0.32 -24.48 11.87
C ASP A 78 0.83 -24.03 10.50
N THR A 79 1.70 -23.04 10.48
CA THR A 79 2.33 -22.51 9.26
C THR A 79 3.51 -23.36 8.78
N GLY A 80 4.05 -24.23 9.63
CA GLY A 80 5.26 -24.97 9.36
C GLY A 80 6.49 -24.08 9.11
N PRO A 81 7.57 -24.64 8.54
CA PRO A 81 8.80 -23.89 8.28
C PRO A 81 8.68 -22.94 7.09
N ARG A 82 7.80 -23.22 6.14
CA ARG A 82 7.58 -22.42 4.93
C ARG A 82 6.09 -22.20 4.72
N PHE A 83 5.70 -20.94 4.61
CA PHE A 83 4.34 -20.53 4.30
C PHE A 83 4.35 -19.34 3.34
N ALA A 84 3.19 -19.09 2.73
CA ALA A 84 2.96 -17.95 1.87
C ALA A 84 1.67 -17.23 2.31
N VAL A 85 1.53 -15.97 1.91
CA VAL A 85 0.31 -15.19 2.14
C VAL A 85 -0.17 -14.65 0.81
N GLY A 86 -1.47 -14.81 0.56
CA GLY A 86 -2.18 -14.15 -0.53
C GLY A 86 -3.06 -13.04 0.03
N MET A 87 -2.89 -11.82 -0.47
CA MET A 87 -3.85 -10.74 -0.27
C MET A 87 -4.81 -10.75 -1.46
N VAL A 88 -6.09 -11.05 -1.21
CA VAL A 88 -7.11 -11.15 -2.25
C VAL A 88 -8.28 -10.22 -1.93
N PHE A 89 -8.82 -9.57 -2.96
CA PHE A 89 -10.12 -8.92 -2.88
C PHE A 89 -11.17 -9.88 -3.41
N LEU A 90 -12.15 -10.20 -2.58
CA LEU A 90 -13.31 -11.02 -2.92
C LEU A 90 -14.52 -10.09 -3.11
N ASP A 91 -15.55 -10.61 -3.78
CA ASP A 91 -16.83 -9.91 -3.80
C ASP A 91 -17.34 -9.72 -2.37
N ARG A 92 -17.93 -8.54 -2.13
CA ARG A 92 -18.58 -8.23 -0.86
C ARG A 92 -20.01 -8.72 -0.84
N ASP A 93 -20.61 -8.93 -2.01
CA ASP A 93 -21.92 -9.56 -2.15
C ASP A 93 -21.76 -11.05 -2.47
N PRO A 94 -22.16 -11.97 -1.58
CA PRO A 94 -22.08 -13.40 -1.82
C PRO A 94 -23.20 -13.95 -2.71
N SER A 95 -24.08 -13.10 -3.25
CA SER A 95 -25.26 -13.50 -4.05
C SER A 95 -24.95 -14.02 -5.44
#